data_AF-A0A9R1UQM7-F1
#
_entry.id   AF-A0A9R1UQM7-F1
#
_cell.length_a   1.000
_cell.length_b   1.000
_cell.length_c   1.000
_cell.angle_alpha   90.00
_cell.angle_beta   90.00
_cell.angle_gamma   90.00
#
_symmetry.space_group_name_H-M   'P 1'
#
loop_
_entity.id
_entity.type
_entity.pdbx_description
1 polymer ?
#
loop_
_entity_poly.entity_id
_entity_poly.type
_entity_poly.pdbx_seq_one_letter_code
_entity_poly.pdbx_strand_id
1 'polypeptide(L)'
;MVVTAHFITEDFVVHKRVVNFREVDTHKAEDTAREFLICINEWGMKNVMMMTVDNAKTNDAAINIIVKELPGIYENGKHFHIRCMAHIINLVVKMGLKHKVYHVKNLLDAVKYIRASPQQIKTFKQAMKDVAVESQRFLCGETPTRWNSTFELLRSAYDVKDTFLEYSHQDPMFHKTVGRVPSHSDFDMIKKMMEFLEKFKKKTEIVSCSTKPIFHTYARKILDIEQHLRKHETNPNFMFMVPDMKDKYDKYWGDYDTISDYVFFATLLDPQCKSKFMKVVFTQMLKAKNKDKKMSVDEIESKARAKVIDIECKLDKFFKTYLESQT
;
A
#
# COMPACT_ATOMS: atom_id res chain seq x y z
N MET A 1 -18.90 9.98 6.94
CA MET A 1 -17.92 10.29 5.88
C MET A 1 -17.03 11.45 6.28
N VAL A 2 -15.73 11.31 6.06
CA VAL A 2 -14.74 12.38 6.26
C VAL A 2 -14.17 12.76 4.90
N VAL A 3 -14.25 14.05 4.54
CA VAL A 3 -13.67 14.57 3.29
C VAL A 3 -12.53 15.52 3.67
N THR A 4 -11.36 15.25 3.12
CA THR A 4 -10.18 16.11 3.27
C THR A 4 -9.82 16.69 1.91
N ALA A 5 -9.89 18.02 1.79
CA ALA A 5 -9.45 18.73 0.61
C ALA A 5 -7.93 18.96 0.67
N HIS A 6 -7.27 18.70 -0.46
CA HIS A 6 -5.87 18.95 -0.69
C HIS A 6 -5.73 19.90 -1.89
N PHE A 7 -5.13 21.06 -1.70
CA PHE A 7 -4.97 22.07 -2.75
C PHE A 7 -3.71 22.91 -2.53
N ILE A 8 -3.32 23.66 -3.56
CA ILE A 8 -2.16 24.54 -3.57
C ILE A 8 -2.65 25.95 -3.90
N THR A 9 -2.16 26.97 -3.20
CA THR A 9 -2.47 28.39 -3.49
C THR A 9 -1.54 28.94 -4.58
N GLU A 10 -1.83 30.15 -5.06
CA GLU A 10 -0.97 30.88 -6.01
C GLU A 10 0.46 31.08 -5.48
N ASP A 11 0.63 31.19 -4.16
CA ASP A 11 1.93 31.27 -3.48
C ASP A 11 2.63 29.91 -3.31
N PHE A 12 2.16 28.86 -3.99
CA PHE A 12 2.67 27.49 -3.89
C PHE A 12 2.61 26.87 -2.49
N VAL A 13 1.69 27.34 -1.64
CA VAL A 13 1.49 26.79 -0.29
C VAL A 13 0.55 25.59 -0.37
N VAL A 14 0.98 24.45 0.18
CA VAL A 14 0.18 23.22 0.21
C VAL A 14 -0.76 23.25 1.40
N HIS A 15 -2.06 23.08 1.15
CA HIS A 15 -3.08 22.99 2.18
C HIS A 15 -3.68 21.59 2.28
N LYS A 16 -3.99 21.22 3.51
CA LYS A 16 -4.79 20.06 3.90
C LYS A 16 -5.88 20.55 4.84
N ARG A 17 -7.15 20.38 4.48
CA ARG A 17 -8.30 20.82 5.28
C ARG A 17 -9.35 19.73 5.35
N VAL A 18 -9.82 19.42 6.54
CA VAL A 18 -11.04 18.61 6.70
C VAL A 18 -12.20 19.52 6.39
N VAL A 19 -12.94 19.22 5.32
CA VAL A 19 -14.05 20.05 4.81
C VAL A 19 -15.41 19.42 5.06
N ASN A 20 -15.44 18.12 5.37
CA ASN A 20 -16.63 17.44 5.84
C ASN A 20 -16.27 16.42 6.92
N PHE A 21 -17.08 16.36 7.96
CA PHE A 21 -17.04 15.35 9.00
C PHE A 21 -18.48 15.10 9.48
N ARG A 22 -19.23 14.34 8.69
CA ARG A 22 -20.64 14.02 8.96
C ARG A 22 -20.83 12.52 9.04
N GLU A 23 -21.77 12.07 9.86
CA GLU A 23 -22.22 10.68 9.81
C GLU A 23 -22.99 10.44 8.51
N VAL A 24 -22.90 9.24 7.94
CA VAL A 24 -23.69 8.85 6.76
C VAL A 24 -24.40 7.57 7.16
N ASP A 25 -25.72 7.63 7.24
CA ASP A 25 -26.56 6.57 7.82
C ASP A 25 -26.51 5.27 7.04
N THR A 26 -26.05 5.30 5.78
CA THR A 26 -25.93 4.12 4.93
C THR A 26 -24.58 4.04 4.21
N HIS A 27 -24.18 2.82 3.87
CA HIS A 27 -23.01 2.56 3.02
C HIS A 27 -23.36 2.47 1.53
N LYS A 28 -24.51 3.03 1.12
CA LYS A 28 -24.93 3.05 -0.29
C LYS A 28 -24.09 4.06 -1.09
N ALA A 29 -23.89 3.74 -2.37
CA ALA A 29 -23.10 4.56 -3.26
C ALA A 29 -23.75 5.93 -3.50
N GLU A 30 -25.08 5.95 -3.60
CA GLU A 30 -25.91 7.13 -3.84
C GLU A 30 -25.82 8.12 -2.67
N ASP A 31 -25.89 7.63 -1.43
CA ASP A 31 -25.81 8.48 -0.24
C ASP A 31 -24.39 9.04 -0.07
N THR A 32 -23.36 8.22 -0.33
CA THR A 32 -21.96 8.70 -0.32
C THR A 32 -21.74 9.79 -1.37
N ALA A 33 -22.23 9.59 -2.60
CA ALA A 33 -22.14 10.56 -3.68
C ALA A 33 -22.89 11.86 -3.35
N ARG A 34 -24.13 11.75 -2.83
CA ARG A 34 -24.95 12.90 -2.44
C ARG A 34 -24.26 13.74 -1.39
N GLU A 35 -23.79 13.13 -0.31
CA GLU A 35 -23.11 13.84 0.78
C GLU A 35 -21.80 14.51 0.32
N PHE A 36 -21.11 13.91 -0.66
CA PHE A 36 -19.92 14.51 -1.24
C PHE A 36 -20.29 15.73 -2.07
N LEU A 37 -21.29 15.63 -2.95
CA LEU A 37 -21.75 16.73 -3.79
C LEU A 37 -22.31 17.89 -2.98
N ILE A 38 -23.07 17.61 -1.90
CA ILE A 38 -23.52 18.62 -0.94
C ILE A 38 -22.32 19.37 -0.35
N CYS A 39 -21.31 18.65 0.14
CA CYS A 39 -20.09 19.26 0.67
C CYS A 39 -19.40 20.16 -0.36
N ILE A 40 -19.20 19.67 -1.59
CA ILE A 40 -18.54 20.45 -2.66
C ILE A 40 -19.33 21.73 -2.96
N ASN A 41 -20.66 21.65 -3.01
CA ASN A 41 -21.54 22.79 -3.26
C ASN A 41 -21.55 23.79 -2.09
N GLU A 42 -21.66 23.33 -0.84
CA GLU A 42 -21.63 24.17 0.37
C GLU A 42 -20.32 25.00 0.45
N TRP A 43 -19.20 24.41 0.04
CA TRP A 43 -17.90 25.11 0.00
C TRP A 43 -17.68 25.93 -1.28
N GLY A 44 -18.59 25.89 -2.25
CA GLY A 44 -18.45 26.56 -3.54
C GLY A 44 -17.27 26.05 -4.37
N MET A 45 -16.88 24.79 -4.19
CA MET A 45 -15.75 24.19 -4.91
C MET A 45 -16.15 23.86 -6.35
N LYS A 46 -15.64 24.65 -7.30
CA LYS A 46 -16.01 24.51 -8.72
C LYS A 46 -15.23 23.42 -9.46
N ASN A 47 -13.98 23.17 -9.05
CA ASN A 47 -13.06 22.31 -9.78
C ASN A 47 -12.45 21.26 -8.85
N VAL A 48 -12.86 19.99 -9.01
CA VAL A 48 -12.25 18.85 -8.31
C VAL A 48 -11.51 18.00 -9.34
N MET A 49 -10.18 17.94 -9.23
CA MET A 49 -9.34 17.25 -10.22
C MET A 49 -9.41 15.73 -10.10
N MET A 50 -9.33 15.21 -8.88
CA MET A 50 -9.31 13.79 -8.58
C MET A 50 -9.77 13.52 -7.14
N MET A 51 -10.22 12.30 -6.89
CA MET A 51 -10.59 11.84 -5.55
C MET A 51 -9.85 10.54 -5.22
N THR A 52 -9.28 10.49 -4.00
CA THR A 52 -8.62 9.28 -3.49
C THR A 52 -9.47 8.60 -2.43
N VAL A 53 -9.84 7.34 -2.66
CA VAL A 53 -10.62 6.52 -1.73
C VAL A 53 -10.02 5.11 -1.63
N ASP A 54 -10.47 4.32 -0.65
CA ASP A 54 -10.03 2.93 -0.51
C ASP A 54 -10.66 2.02 -1.59
N ASN A 55 -10.17 0.79 -1.68
CA ASN A 55 -10.51 -0.10 -2.79
C ASN A 55 -11.82 -0.90 -2.55
N ALA A 56 -12.88 -0.21 -2.12
CA ALA A 56 -14.22 -0.79 -1.96
C ALA A 56 -15.05 -0.62 -3.24
N LYS A 57 -15.85 -1.65 -3.59
CA LYS A 57 -16.72 -1.60 -4.78
C LYS A 57 -17.78 -0.49 -4.71
N THR A 58 -18.26 -0.18 -3.51
CA THR A 58 -19.23 0.90 -3.27
C THR A 58 -18.68 2.26 -3.67
N ASN A 59 -17.38 2.49 -3.50
CA ASN A 59 -16.73 3.73 -3.91
C ASN A 59 -16.68 3.88 -5.42
N ASP A 60 -16.43 2.79 -6.16
CA ASP A 60 -16.43 2.81 -7.63
C ASP A 60 -17.81 3.27 -8.14
N ALA A 61 -18.90 2.77 -7.55
CA ALA A 61 -20.26 3.20 -7.88
C ALA A 61 -20.55 4.66 -7.49
N ALA A 62 -20.12 5.10 -6.30
CA ALA A 62 -20.30 6.48 -5.86
C ALA A 62 -19.57 7.47 -6.76
N ILE A 63 -18.34 7.15 -7.17
CA ILE A 63 -17.55 7.98 -8.09
C ILE A 63 -18.23 8.13 -9.45
N ASN A 64 -18.82 7.05 -9.98
CA ASN A 64 -19.55 7.12 -11.25
C ASN A 64 -20.77 8.05 -11.20
N ILE A 65 -21.35 8.28 -10.01
CA ILE A 65 -22.40 9.28 -9.80
C ILE A 65 -21.77 10.67 -9.73
N ILE A 66 -20.74 10.84 -8.89
CA ILE A 66 -20.05 12.14 -8.68
C ILE A 66 -19.52 12.73 -9.98
N VAL A 67 -18.87 11.93 -10.83
CA VAL A 67 -18.26 12.39 -12.09
C VAL A 67 -19.30 12.96 -13.07
N LYS A 68 -20.55 12.51 -13.02
CA LYS A 68 -21.62 13.02 -13.89
C LYS A 68 -22.09 14.42 -13.52
N GLU A 69 -21.96 14.77 -12.24
CA GLU A 69 -22.46 16.03 -11.67
C GLU A 69 -21.36 17.11 -11.60
N LEU A 70 -20.09 16.71 -11.73
CA LEU A 70 -18.95 17.62 -11.67
C LEU A 70 -18.59 18.15 -13.08
N PRO A 71 -18.54 19.48 -13.28
CA PRO A 71 -18.14 20.06 -14.56
C PRO A 71 -16.61 20.00 -14.76
N GLY A 72 -16.17 20.11 -16.01
CA GLY A 72 -14.76 20.37 -16.34
C GLY A 72 -13.77 19.24 -16.02
N ILE A 73 -14.22 18.00 -15.86
CA ILE A 73 -13.31 16.88 -15.52
C ILE A 73 -12.59 16.35 -16.76
N TYR A 74 -11.26 16.26 -16.66
CA TYR A 74 -10.39 15.64 -17.65
C TYR A 74 -10.81 14.21 -18.05
N GLU A 75 -10.82 13.96 -19.36
CA GLU A 75 -11.30 12.71 -20.00
C GLU A 75 -12.65 12.20 -19.44
N ASN A 76 -13.61 13.11 -19.21
CA ASN A 76 -14.93 12.77 -18.68
C ASN A 76 -14.85 11.96 -17.37
N GLY A 77 -13.83 12.25 -16.55
CA GLY A 77 -13.61 11.61 -15.26
C GLY A 77 -13.07 10.18 -15.28
N LYS A 78 -12.65 9.66 -16.43
CA LYS A 78 -11.99 8.35 -16.54
C LYS A 78 -10.81 8.18 -15.55
N HIS A 79 -10.09 9.27 -15.27
CA HIS A 79 -8.93 9.28 -14.38
C HIS A 79 -9.22 9.85 -12.98
N PHE A 80 -10.47 10.20 -12.68
CA PHE A 80 -10.88 10.89 -11.46
C PHE A 80 -10.65 10.05 -10.19
N HIS A 81 -10.86 8.74 -10.27
CA HIS A 81 -10.62 7.84 -9.14
C HIS A 81 -9.12 7.49 -9.03
N ILE A 82 -8.49 7.94 -7.96
CA ILE A 82 -7.18 7.44 -7.51
C ILE A 82 -7.39 6.41 -6.40
N ARG A 83 -7.11 5.14 -6.67
CA ARG A 83 -7.16 4.12 -5.62
C ARG A 83 -6.04 4.35 -4.60
N CYS A 84 -6.36 4.27 -3.31
CA CYS A 84 -5.38 4.46 -2.25
C CYS A 84 -4.21 3.47 -2.33
N MET A 85 -2.98 3.97 -2.56
CA MET A 85 -1.78 3.14 -2.68
C MET A 85 -1.49 2.34 -1.42
N ALA A 86 -1.64 2.93 -0.23
CA ALA A 86 -1.46 2.23 1.05
C ALA A 86 -2.41 1.02 1.16
N HIS A 87 -3.65 1.18 0.68
CA HIS A 87 -4.63 0.11 0.66
C HIS A 87 -4.24 -0.98 -0.36
N ILE A 88 -3.79 -0.62 -1.56
CA ILE A 88 -3.31 -1.60 -2.55
C ILE A 88 -2.11 -2.38 -2.01
N ILE A 89 -1.12 -1.71 -1.39
CA ILE A 89 0.02 -2.39 -0.75
C ILE A 89 -0.47 -3.38 0.31
N ASN A 90 -1.42 -2.96 1.16
CA ASN A 90 -2.02 -3.86 2.15
C ASN A 90 -2.68 -5.09 1.52
N LEU A 91 -3.38 -4.92 0.40
CA LEU A 91 -3.97 -6.04 -0.32
C LEU A 91 -2.91 -6.98 -0.92
N VAL A 92 -1.85 -6.42 -1.51
CA VAL A 92 -0.72 -7.19 -2.07
C VAL A 92 -0.05 -8.02 -0.97
N VAL A 93 0.36 -7.40 0.14
CA VAL A 93 1.03 -8.10 1.24
C VAL A 93 0.13 -9.15 1.89
N LYS A 94 -1.15 -8.84 2.09
CA LYS A 94 -2.11 -9.80 2.62
C LYS A 94 -2.26 -11.04 1.75
N MET A 95 -2.21 -10.91 0.42
CA MET A 95 -2.26 -12.07 -0.46
C MET A 95 -1.08 -13.02 -0.21
N GLY A 96 0.14 -12.48 -0.07
CA GLY A 96 1.30 -13.31 0.28
C GLY A 96 1.22 -13.93 1.68
N LEU A 97 0.67 -13.18 2.65
CA LEU A 97 0.53 -13.65 4.03
C LEU A 97 -0.62 -14.66 4.25
N LYS A 98 -1.48 -14.91 3.25
CA LYS A 98 -2.51 -15.96 3.35
C LYS A 98 -1.88 -17.33 3.56
N HIS A 99 -0.79 -17.58 2.87
CA HIS A 99 0.01 -18.79 3.02
C HIS A 99 0.92 -18.59 4.22
N LYS A 100 0.39 -18.82 5.43
CA LYS A 100 1.21 -18.73 6.64
C LYS A 100 2.31 -19.79 6.56
N VAL A 101 3.54 -19.33 6.34
CA VAL A 101 4.74 -20.16 6.47
C VAL A 101 4.66 -20.89 7.80
N TYR A 102 4.96 -22.18 7.82
CA TYR A 102 4.91 -23.00 9.03
C TYR A 102 5.55 -22.31 10.24
N HIS A 103 6.74 -21.72 10.05
CA HIS A 103 7.47 -20.94 11.06
C HIS A 103 6.69 -19.73 11.58
N VAL A 104 6.09 -18.95 10.68
CA VAL A 104 5.29 -17.77 11.03
C VAL A 104 4.03 -18.19 11.79
N LYS A 105 3.34 -19.24 11.35
CA LYS A 105 2.16 -19.77 12.05
C LYS A 105 2.52 -20.20 13.48
N ASN A 106 3.61 -20.94 13.65
CA ASN A 106 4.07 -21.40 14.97
C ASN A 106 4.32 -20.24 15.93
N LEU A 107 4.98 -19.18 15.45
CA LEU A 107 5.21 -17.99 16.26
C LEU A 107 3.91 -17.29 16.63
N LEU A 108 2.97 -17.16 15.68
CA LEU A 108 1.69 -16.51 15.92
C LEU A 108 0.86 -17.26 16.97
N ASP A 109 0.84 -18.59 16.91
CA ASP A 109 0.14 -19.43 17.88
C ASP A 109 0.79 -19.32 19.28
N ALA A 110 2.13 -19.26 19.34
CA ALA A 110 2.87 -19.01 20.58
C ALA A 110 2.56 -17.64 21.19
N VAL A 111 2.61 -16.57 20.39
CA VAL A 111 2.29 -15.21 20.84
C VAL A 111 0.83 -15.11 21.29
N LYS A 112 -0.10 -15.78 20.59
CA LYS A 112 -1.51 -15.85 20.97
C LYS A 112 -1.70 -16.50 22.35
N TYR A 113 -0.98 -17.60 22.61
CA TYR A 113 -1.01 -18.26 23.92
C TYR A 113 -0.47 -17.35 25.03
N ILE A 114 0.72 -16.79 24.85
CA ILE A 114 1.38 -15.93 25.85
C ILE A 114 0.50 -14.71 26.23
N ARG A 115 -0.22 -14.18 25.25
CA ARG A 115 -1.08 -13.01 25.41
C ARG A 115 -2.52 -13.34 25.85
N ALA A 116 -2.87 -14.61 26.05
CA ALA A 116 -4.25 -15.00 26.32
C ALA A 116 -4.73 -14.61 27.73
N SER A 117 -3.82 -14.45 28.70
CA SER A 117 -4.17 -14.04 30.07
C SER A 117 -3.12 -13.11 30.71
N PRO A 118 -3.52 -12.27 31.69
CA PRO A 118 -2.58 -11.45 32.46
C PRO A 118 -1.49 -12.26 33.17
N GLN A 119 -1.82 -13.49 33.62
CA GLN A 119 -0.88 -14.37 34.29
C GLN A 119 0.21 -14.87 33.33
N GLN A 120 -0.15 -15.31 32.12
CA GLN A 120 0.81 -15.72 31.09
C GLN A 120 1.71 -14.56 30.67
N ILE A 121 1.15 -13.36 30.51
CA ILE A 121 1.92 -12.13 30.23
C ILE A 121 2.91 -11.86 31.35
N LYS A 122 2.50 -11.99 32.62
CA LYS A 122 3.37 -11.78 33.79
C LYS A 122 4.51 -12.79 33.83
N THR A 123 4.22 -14.08 33.61
CA THR A 123 5.23 -15.14 33.54
C THR A 123 6.21 -14.90 32.38
N PHE A 124 5.73 -14.52 31.19
CA PHE A 124 6.63 -14.20 30.07
C PHE A 124 7.53 -12.99 30.37
N LYS A 125 7.01 -11.94 31.02
CA LYS A 125 7.83 -10.81 31.47
C LYS A 125 8.87 -11.21 32.52
N GLN A 126 8.61 -12.23 33.33
CA GLN A 126 9.60 -12.76 34.26
C GLN A 126 10.71 -13.49 33.49
N ALA A 127 10.34 -14.39 32.58
CA ALA A 127 11.28 -15.05 31.67
C ALA A 127 12.16 -14.04 30.90
N MET A 128 11.60 -12.91 30.44
CA MET A 128 12.39 -11.83 29.79
C MET A 128 13.50 -11.27 30.68
N LYS A 129 13.22 -11.15 32.00
CA LYS A 129 14.23 -10.69 32.97
C LYS A 129 15.27 -11.76 33.24
N ASP A 130 14.85 -13.02 33.30
CA ASP A 130 15.73 -14.14 33.63
C ASP A 130 16.78 -14.37 32.51
N VAL A 131 16.41 -14.14 31.24
CA VAL A 131 17.36 -14.15 30.11
C VAL A 131 18.04 -12.78 29.85
N ALA A 132 17.80 -11.78 30.71
CA ALA A 132 18.35 -10.43 30.59
C ALA A 132 18.13 -9.77 29.21
N VAL A 133 16.91 -9.84 28.66
CA VAL A 133 16.58 -9.19 27.37
C VAL A 133 16.79 -7.67 27.46
N GLU A 134 17.60 -7.12 26.57
CA GLU A 134 17.87 -5.68 26.48
C GLU A 134 16.69 -4.87 25.92
N SER A 135 15.84 -5.50 25.10
CA SER A 135 14.70 -4.86 24.45
C SER A 135 13.56 -4.54 25.43
N GLN A 136 13.09 -3.29 25.40
CA GLN A 136 11.88 -2.85 26.11
C GLN A 136 10.59 -3.18 25.36
N ARG A 137 10.66 -3.75 24.15
CA ARG A 137 9.47 -4.12 23.38
C ARG A 137 8.80 -5.35 23.99
N PHE A 138 7.47 -5.35 23.98
CA PHE A 138 6.67 -6.51 24.34
C PHE A 138 5.89 -7.02 23.13
N LEU A 139 5.55 -8.31 23.15
CA LEU A 139 4.76 -8.96 22.10
C LEU A 139 3.46 -8.20 21.85
N CYS A 140 3.13 -7.90 20.59
CA CYS A 140 1.84 -7.33 20.20
C CYS A 140 0.93 -8.36 19.51
N GLY A 141 -0.38 -8.07 19.43
CA GLY A 141 -1.34 -8.95 18.76
C GLY A 141 -1.53 -8.60 17.28
N GLU A 142 -1.96 -9.57 16.46
CA GLU A 142 -2.34 -9.29 15.07
C GLU A 142 -3.64 -8.47 15.00
N THR A 143 -3.69 -7.54 14.06
CA THR A 143 -4.92 -6.89 13.60
C THR A 143 -5.21 -7.38 12.17
N PRO A 144 -6.19 -8.28 11.97
CA PRO A 144 -6.43 -8.94 10.67
C PRO A 144 -6.67 -7.96 9.51
N THR A 145 -7.13 -6.74 9.80
CA THR A 145 -7.43 -5.72 8.81
C THR A 145 -6.17 -4.99 8.28
N ARG A 146 -5.04 -5.00 9.00
CA ARG A 146 -3.81 -4.26 8.64
C ARG A 146 -2.56 -5.14 8.75
N TRP A 147 -1.93 -5.41 7.61
CA TRP A 147 -0.72 -6.24 7.55
C TRP A 147 0.46 -5.70 8.38
N ASN A 148 0.53 -4.37 8.58
CA ASN A 148 1.55 -3.73 9.42
C ASN A 148 1.61 -4.32 10.84
N SER A 149 0.47 -4.75 11.39
CA SER A 149 0.41 -5.38 12.72
C SER A 149 1.16 -6.72 12.75
N THR A 150 1.06 -7.53 11.70
CA THR A 150 1.85 -8.77 11.56
C THR A 150 3.34 -8.45 11.51
N PHE A 151 3.76 -7.42 10.77
CA PHE A 151 5.17 -7.01 10.74
C PHE A 151 5.69 -6.58 12.12
N GLU A 152 4.94 -5.73 12.83
CA GLU A 152 5.34 -5.30 14.19
C GLU A 152 5.36 -6.47 15.18
N LEU A 153 4.45 -7.45 15.02
CA LEU A 153 4.46 -8.67 15.83
C LEU A 153 5.74 -9.46 15.58
N LEU A 154 6.06 -9.76 14.32
CA LEU A 154 7.27 -10.50 13.96
C LEU A 154 8.52 -9.80 14.52
N ARG A 155 8.58 -8.46 14.42
CA ARG A 155 9.67 -7.66 14.98
C ARG A 155 9.76 -7.77 16.50
N SER A 156 8.66 -7.53 17.20
CA SER A 156 8.62 -7.62 18.67
C SER A 156 8.99 -9.02 19.17
N ALA A 157 8.54 -10.07 18.48
CA ALA A 157 8.83 -11.44 18.83
C ALA A 157 10.29 -11.81 18.54
N TYR A 158 10.88 -11.28 17.47
CA TYR A 158 12.30 -11.47 17.17
C TYR A 158 13.20 -10.79 18.21
N ASP A 159 12.85 -9.61 18.68
CA ASP A 159 13.61 -8.86 19.70
C ASP A 159 13.65 -9.57 21.06
N VAL A 160 12.70 -10.48 21.33
CA VAL A 160 12.60 -11.25 22.59
C VAL A 160 12.72 -12.77 22.35
N LYS A 161 13.34 -13.17 21.23
CA LYS A 161 13.39 -14.57 20.76
C LYS A 161 13.94 -15.56 21.80
N ASP A 162 14.94 -15.14 22.58
CA ASP A 162 15.62 -16.00 23.55
C ASP A 162 14.73 -16.27 24.78
N THR A 163 13.69 -15.46 24.99
CA THR A 163 12.71 -15.65 26.07
C THR A 163 11.76 -16.82 25.82
N PHE A 164 11.48 -17.20 24.58
CA PHE A 164 10.48 -18.23 24.28
C PHE A 164 10.84 -19.60 24.85
N LEU A 165 12.14 -19.94 24.83
CA LEU A 165 12.63 -21.18 25.44
C LEU A 165 12.54 -21.12 26.96
N GLU A 166 13.01 -20.02 27.57
CA GLU A 166 12.93 -19.83 29.03
C GLU A 166 11.48 -19.88 29.53
N TYR A 167 10.55 -19.20 28.84
CA TYR A 167 9.13 -19.25 29.16
C TYR A 167 8.56 -20.67 29.15
N SER A 168 9.07 -21.55 28.28
CA SER A 168 8.63 -22.96 28.23
C SER A 168 9.01 -23.77 29.46
N HIS A 169 10.08 -23.39 30.16
CA HIS A 169 10.46 -23.99 31.44
C HIS A 169 9.57 -23.50 32.59
N GLN A 170 9.06 -22.27 32.49
CA GLN A 170 8.21 -21.65 33.52
C GLN A 170 6.73 -22.00 33.37
N ASP A 171 6.25 -22.28 32.15
CA ASP A 171 4.88 -22.68 31.86
C ASP A 171 4.82 -24.02 31.11
N PRO A 172 4.71 -25.15 31.82
CA PRO A 172 4.64 -26.48 31.20
C PRO A 172 3.44 -26.68 30.26
N MET A 173 2.38 -25.86 30.39
CA MET A 173 1.19 -25.95 29.53
C MET A 173 1.42 -25.25 28.19
N PHE A 174 2.42 -24.37 28.09
CA PHE A 174 2.81 -23.72 26.84
C PHE A 174 3.13 -24.74 25.77
N HIS A 175 4.10 -25.63 26.01
CA HIS A 175 4.50 -26.66 25.05
C HIS A 175 3.32 -27.55 24.63
N LYS A 176 2.47 -27.95 25.58
CA LYS A 176 1.30 -28.80 25.30
C LYS A 176 0.27 -28.10 24.42
N THR A 177 0.06 -26.80 24.62
CA THR A 177 -0.97 -26.04 23.92
C THR A 177 -0.52 -25.60 22.53
N VAL A 178 0.73 -25.15 22.39
CA VAL A 178 1.27 -24.70 21.10
C VAL A 178 1.83 -25.84 20.25
N GLY A 179 2.03 -27.02 20.85
CA GLY A 179 2.58 -28.22 20.22
C GLY A 179 4.08 -28.17 19.96
N ARG A 180 4.63 -26.98 19.64
CA ARG A 180 6.07 -26.77 19.42
C ARG A 180 6.50 -25.35 19.80
N VAL A 181 7.47 -25.26 20.71
CA VAL A 181 8.07 -23.97 21.09
C VAL A 181 8.84 -23.37 19.90
N PRO A 182 8.71 -22.06 19.61
CA PRO A 182 9.53 -21.41 18.59
C PRO A 182 11.03 -21.61 18.83
N SER A 183 11.71 -22.07 17.80
CA SER A 183 13.13 -22.44 17.81
C SER A 183 13.98 -21.45 17.00
N HIS A 184 15.31 -21.59 17.06
CA HIS A 184 16.25 -20.83 16.23
C HIS A 184 15.89 -20.86 14.73
N SER A 185 15.50 -22.03 14.21
CA SER A 185 15.10 -22.17 12.80
C SER A 185 13.86 -21.33 12.44
N ASP A 186 12.93 -21.16 13.38
CA ASP A 186 11.76 -20.31 13.20
C ASP A 186 12.19 -18.85 13.13
N PHE A 187 13.05 -18.41 14.04
CA PHE A 187 13.54 -17.04 14.09
C PHE A 187 14.43 -16.67 12.89
N ASP A 188 15.17 -17.63 12.32
CA ASP A 188 15.90 -17.42 11.07
C ASP A 188 14.95 -17.16 9.90
N MET A 189 13.85 -17.93 9.79
CA MET A 189 12.84 -17.67 8.77
C MET A 189 12.07 -16.36 9.03
N ILE A 190 11.77 -16.04 10.29
CA ILE A 190 11.12 -14.78 10.69
C ILE A 190 12.00 -13.58 10.30
N LYS A 191 13.32 -13.66 10.53
CA LYS A 191 14.27 -12.62 10.11
C LYS A 191 14.21 -12.38 8.61
N LYS A 192 14.30 -13.45 7.80
CA LYS A 192 14.18 -13.38 6.34
C LYS A 192 12.84 -12.78 5.91
N MET A 193 11.75 -13.18 6.57
CA MET A 193 10.40 -12.66 6.32
C MET A 193 10.32 -11.15 6.60
N MET A 194 10.88 -10.68 7.73
CA MET A 194 10.92 -9.26 8.07
C MET A 194 11.74 -8.48 7.04
N GLU A 195 12.92 -8.96 6.65
CA GLU A 195 13.74 -8.32 5.62
C GLU A 195 13.00 -8.19 4.28
N PHE A 196 12.23 -9.21 3.90
CA PHE A 196 11.37 -9.16 2.72
C PHE A 196 10.23 -8.15 2.85
N LEU A 197 9.54 -8.12 4.00
CA LEU A 197 8.39 -7.24 4.24
C LEU A 197 8.79 -5.77 4.46
N GLU A 198 10.01 -5.50 4.91
CA GLU A 198 10.54 -4.17 5.23
C GLU A 198 10.38 -3.18 4.05
N LYS A 199 10.55 -3.65 2.80
CA LYS A 199 10.36 -2.81 1.60
C LYS A 199 8.92 -2.29 1.52
N PHE A 200 7.93 -3.13 1.80
CA PHE A 200 6.50 -2.75 1.81
C PHE A 200 6.16 -1.84 2.99
N LYS A 201 6.82 -2.06 4.14
CA LYS A 201 6.58 -1.31 5.39
C LYS A 201 7.00 0.14 5.20
N LYS A 202 8.24 0.35 4.77
CA LYS A 202 8.78 1.68 4.43
C LYS A 202 7.93 2.39 3.40
N LYS A 203 7.41 1.68 2.40
CA LYS A 203 6.61 2.27 1.32
C LYS A 203 5.24 2.68 1.84
N THR A 204 4.59 1.83 2.62
CA THR A 204 3.32 2.12 3.30
C THR A 204 3.44 3.33 4.21
N GLU A 205 4.52 3.46 4.99
CA GLU A 205 4.77 4.61 5.86
C GLU A 205 4.94 5.91 5.07
N ILE A 206 5.70 5.87 3.97
CA ILE A 206 5.86 7.03 3.07
C ILE A 206 4.51 7.45 2.49
N VAL A 207 3.72 6.50 1.97
CA VAL A 207 2.46 6.84 1.29
C VAL A 207 1.30 7.16 2.23
N SER A 208 1.45 6.81 3.51
CA SER A 208 0.53 7.21 4.57
C SER A 208 0.91 8.57 5.18
N CYS A 209 2.03 9.16 4.78
CA CYS A 209 2.47 10.46 5.27
C CYS A 209 1.56 11.57 4.72
N SER A 210 1.15 12.49 5.59
CA SER A 210 0.22 13.58 5.22
C SER A 210 0.83 14.98 5.25
N THR A 211 2.15 15.09 5.45
CA THR A 211 2.85 16.37 5.64
C THR A 211 3.67 16.81 4.42
N LYS A 212 3.82 15.96 3.40
CA LYS A 212 4.62 16.28 2.20
C LYS A 212 3.88 15.85 0.93
N PRO A 213 4.02 16.59 -0.19
CA PRO A 213 3.55 16.11 -1.49
C PRO A 213 4.32 14.84 -1.88
N ILE A 214 3.62 13.73 -2.02
CA ILE A 214 4.23 12.42 -2.34
C ILE A 214 3.78 11.86 -3.69
N PHE A 215 2.76 12.46 -4.30
CA PHE A 215 2.08 11.91 -5.47
C PHE A 215 3.01 11.77 -6.68
N HIS A 216 3.94 12.72 -6.87
CA HIS A 216 4.99 12.65 -7.89
C HIS A 216 5.90 11.41 -7.75
N THR A 217 5.99 10.81 -6.57
CA THR A 217 6.80 9.59 -6.34
C THR A 217 6.05 8.30 -6.63
N TYR A 218 4.73 8.34 -6.93
CA TYR A 218 3.90 7.14 -7.05
C TYR A 218 4.43 6.17 -8.12
N ALA A 219 4.76 6.64 -9.32
CA ALA A 219 5.31 5.80 -10.38
C ALA A 219 6.59 5.06 -9.93
N ARG A 220 7.47 5.76 -9.20
CA ARG A 220 8.68 5.17 -8.61
C ARG A 220 8.34 4.09 -7.58
N LYS A 221 7.34 4.32 -6.73
CA LYS A 221 6.92 3.35 -5.70
C LYS A 221 6.29 2.10 -6.30
N ILE A 222 5.49 2.26 -7.36
CA ILE A 222 4.93 1.15 -8.14
C ILE A 222 6.07 0.28 -8.70
N LEU A 223 7.04 0.92 -9.36
CA LEU A 223 8.20 0.22 -9.92
C LEU A 223 9.08 -0.45 -8.85
N ASP A 224 9.31 0.23 -7.72
CA ASP A 224 10.05 -0.31 -6.57
C ASP A 224 9.45 -1.63 -6.05
N ILE A 225 8.11 -1.75 -6.06
CA ILE A 225 7.40 -2.94 -5.61
C ILE A 225 7.50 -4.05 -6.66
N GLU A 226 7.32 -3.74 -7.95
CA GLU A 226 7.49 -4.70 -9.04
C GLU A 226 8.87 -5.35 -8.99
N GLN A 227 9.92 -4.53 -8.91
CA GLN A 227 11.31 -5.01 -8.88
C GLN A 227 11.58 -5.86 -7.65
N HIS A 228 11.01 -5.50 -6.50
CA HIS A 228 11.13 -6.29 -5.27
C HIS A 228 10.46 -7.66 -5.42
N LEU A 229 9.23 -7.70 -5.93
CA LEU A 229 8.53 -8.96 -6.20
C LEU A 229 9.32 -9.83 -7.19
N ARG A 230 9.76 -9.25 -8.31
CA ARG A 230 10.55 -9.94 -9.34
C ARG A 230 11.86 -10.51 -8.78
N LYS A 231 12.57 -9.76 -7.93
CA LYS A 231 13.80 -10.22 -7.27
C LYS A 231 13.58 -11.45 -6.40
N HIS A 232 12.40 -11.57 -5.78
CA HIS A 232 12.07 -12.65 -4.86
C HIS A 232 11.23 -13.77 -5.50
N GLU A 233 10.90 -13.68 -6.79
CA GLU A 233 10.09 -14.65 -7.53
C GLU A 233 10.69 -16.06 -7.51
N THR A 234 12.02 -16.16 -7.62
CA THR A 234 12.76 -17.43 -7.62
C THR A 234 13.33 -17.80 -6.24
N ASN A 235 13.03 -17.02 -5.20
CA ASN A 235 13.56 -17.29 -3.86
C ASN A 235 12.80 -18.48 -3.22
N PRO A 236 13.47 -19.59 -2.86
CA PRO A 236 12.79 -20.77 -2.30
C PRO A 236 11.99 -20.48 -1.02
N ASN A 237 12.44 -19.50 -0.23
CA ASN A 237 11.74 -19.12 1.01
C ASN A 237 10.41 -18.39 0.76
N PHE A 238 10.19 -17.85 -0.44
CA PHE A 238 9.04 -17.01 -0.76
C PHE A 238 8.28 -17.45 -2.03
N MET A 239 8.66 -18.57 -2.65
CA MET A 239 8.07 -19.05 -3.90
C MET A 239 6.56 -19.36 -3.81
N PHE A 240 6.04 -19.65 -2.62
CA PHE A 240 4.61 -19.89 -2.38
C PHE A 240 3.81 -18.61 -2.15
N MET A 241 4.46 -17.46 -1.91
CA MET A 241 3.78 -16.20 -1.58
C MET A 241 3.93 -15.13 -2.66
N VAL A 242 5.10 -15.05 -3.31
CA VAL A 242 5.40 -14.02 -4.30
C VAL A 242 4.46 -14.08 -5.52
N PRO A 243 4.10 -15.26 -6.07
CA PRO A 243 3.14 -15.33 -7.18
C PRO A 243 1.79 -14.68 -6.84
N ASP A 244 1.18 -15.03 -5.70
CA ASP A 244 -0.10 -14.44 -5.26
C ASP A 244 0.01 -12.93 -5.01
N MET A 245 1.14 -12.47 -4.48
CA MET A 245 1.42 -11.04 -4.33
C MET A 245 1.55 -10.35 -5.69
N LYS A 246 2.19 -11.00 -6.66
CA LYS A 246 2.40 -10.50 -8.01
C LYS A 246 1.09 -10.42 -8.78
N ASP A 247 0.25 -11.44 -8.72
CA ASP A 247 -1.10 -11.42 -9.31
C ASP A 247 -1.93 -10.25 -8.75
N LYS A 248 -1.83 -10.04 -7.43
CA LYS A 248 -2.52 -8.94 -6.79
C LYS A 248 -1.95 -7.58 -7.17
N TYR A 249 -0.63 -7.47 -7.33
CA TYR A 249 0.03 -6.28 -7.84
C TYR A 249 -0.41 -6.00 -9.29
N ASP A 250 -0.40 -7.01 -10.16
CA ASP A 250 -0.65 -6.86 -11.58
C ASP A 250 -2.10 -6.43 -11.86
N LYS A 251 -3.04 -6.89 -11.03
CA LYS A 251 -4.42 -6.42 -11.06
C LYS A 251 -4.56 -4.89 -11.00
N TYR A 252 -3.66 -4.18 -10.31
CA TYR A 252 -3.76 -2.72 -10.16
C TYR A 252 -2.69 -1.97 -10.95
N TRP A 253 -1.50 -2.54 -11.10
CA TRP A 253 -0.33 -1.84 -11.62
C TRP A 253 0.45 -2.63 -12.67
N GLY A 254 -0.07 -3.78 -13.11
CA GLY A 254 0.58 -4.63 -14.12
C GLY A 254 0.45 -4.08 -15.54
N ASP A 255 -0.57 -3.25 -15.78
CA ASP A 255 -0.76 -2.55 -17.04
C ASP A 255 -0.69 -1.04 -16.84
N TYR A 256 0.09 -0.35 -17.65
CA TYR A 256 0.19 1.11 -17.53
C TYR A 256 -1.11 1.80 -17.98
N ASP A 257 -1.91 1.15 -18.84
CA ASP A 257 -3.20 1.69 -19.31
C ASP A 257 -4.27 1.67 -18.19
N THR A 258 -4.07 0.91 -17.10
CA THR A 258 -4.97 0.91 -15.92
C THR A 258 -4.52 1.88 -14.84
N ILE A 259 -3.29 2.40 -14.92
CA ILE A 259 -2.78 3.42 -14.01
C ILE A 259 -3.32 4.79 -14.45
N SER A 260 -3.75 5.60 -13.49
CA SER A 260 -4.27 6.94 -13.78
C SER A 260 -3.19 7.84 -14.40
N ASP A 261 -3.56 8.56 -15.47
CA ASP A 261 -2.70 9.55 -16.14
C ASP A 261 -2.08 10.55 -15.14
N TYR A 262 -2.82 10.93 -14.09
CA TYR A 262 -2.35 11.84 -13.05
C TYR A 262 -1.06 11.37 -12.37
N VAL A 263 -0.85 10.05 -12.22
CA VAL A 263 0.40 9.49 -11.67
C VAL A 263 1.58 9.83 -12.57
N PHE A 264 1.39 9.77 -13.88
CA PHE A 264 2.41 10.09 -14.86
C PHE A 264 2.59 11.61 -14.99
N PHE A 265 1.51 12.39 -15.01
CA PHE A 265 1.59 13.86 -15.00
C PHE A 265 2.43 14.39 -13.83
N ALA A 266 2.15 13.92 -12.62
CA ALA A 266 2.91 14.30 -11.44
C ALA A 266 4.40 13.89 -11.54
N THR A 267 4.69 12.78 -12.24
CA THR A 267 6.06 12.32 -12.48
C THR A 267 6.79 13.18 -13.53
N LEU A 268 6.09 13.65 -14.59
CA LEU A 268 6.67 14.57 -15.58
C LEU A 268 7.02 15.93 -14.95
N LEU A 269 6.11 16.43 -14.11
CA LEU A 269 6.25 17.72 -13.44
C LEU A 269 7.33 17.74 -12.35
N ASP A 270 7.81 16.58 -11.91
CA ASP A 270 8.96 16.49 -11.01
C ASP A 270 10.27 16.81 -11.77
N PRO A 271 10.98 17.91 -11.42
CA PRO A 271 12.21 18.32 -12.09
C PRO A 271 13.33 17.29 -12.04
N GLN A 272 13.32 16.38 -11.05
CA GLN A 272 14.31 15.31 -10.88
C GLN A 272 13.98 14.06 -11.71
N CYS A 273 12.74 13.93 -12.20
CA CYS A 273 12.28 12.77 -12.95
C CYS A 273 12.21 13.08 -14.46
N LYS A 274 11.28 13.98 -14.83
CA LYS A 274 10.94 14.35 -16.21
C LYS A 274 10.70 13.13 -17.12
N SER A 275 10.75 13.35 -18.44
CA SER A 275 10.59 12.33 -19.48
C SER A 275 11.60 11.18 -19.40
N LYS A 276 12.83 11.45 -18.95
CA LYS A 276 13.89 10.44 -18.82
C LYS A 276 13.51 9.34 -17.83
N PHE A 277 13.07 9.70 -16.64
CA PHE A 277 12.63 8.71 -15.65
C PHE A 277 11.35 8.00 -16.10
N MET A 278 10.43 8.71 -16.76
CA MET A 278 9.22 8.10 -17.30
C MET A 278 9.49 7.04 -18.35
N LYS A 279 10.48 7.26 -19.25
CA LYS A 279 10.93 6.25 -20.20
C LYS A 279 11.39 4.97 -19.49
N VAL A 280 12.11 5.11 -18.36
CA VAL A 280 12.54 3.97 -17.54
C VAL A 280 11.33 3.22 -16.97
N VAL A 281 10.34 3.94 -16.43
CA VAL A 281 9.10 3.34 -15.90
C VAL A 281 8.40 2.50 -16.98
N PHE A 282 8.09 3.09 -18.14
CA PHE A 282 7.41 2.37 -19.22
C PHE A 282 8.23 1.21 -19.77
N THR A 283 9.55 1.37 -19.88
CA THR A 283 10.44 0.28 -20.33
C THR A 283 10.37 -0.92 -19.38
N GLN A 284 10.39 -0.68 -18.06
CA GLN A 284 10.32 -1.76 -17.08
C GLN A 284 8.94 -2.42 -17.06
N MET A 285 7.86 -1.64 -17.14
CA MET A 285 6.51 -2.19 -17.21
C MET A 285 6.30 -3.02 -18.48
N LEU A 286 6.80 -2.55 -19.64
CA LEU A 286 6.73 -3.30 -20.90
C LEU A 286 7.55 -4.60 -20.84
N LYS A 287 8.74 -4.59 -20.22
CA LYS A 287 9.54 -5.80 -19.99
C LYS A 287 8.80 -6.81 -19.12
N ALA A 288 8.18 -6.35 -18.04
CA ALA A 288 7.41 -7.21 -17.14
C ALA A 288 6.19 -7.83 -17.86
N LYS A 289 5.45 -7.04 -18.63
CA LYS A 289 4.26 -7.48 -19.39
C LYS A 289 4.59 -8.46 -20.53
N ASN A 290 5.78 -8.36 -21.11
CA ASN A 290 6.21 -9.16 -22.25
C ASN A 290 7.30 -10.18 -21.89
N LYS A 291 7.41 -10.61 -20.62
CA LYS A 291 8.42 -11.58 -20.17
C LYS A 291 8.41 -12.87 -21.02
N ASP A 292 7.23 -13.29 -21.48
CA ASP A 292 7.04 -14.51 -22.30
C ASP A 292 7.03 -14.24 -23.81
N LYS A 293 7.11 -12.97 -24.24
CA LYS A 293 7.12 -12.57 -25.66
C LYS A 293 8.52 -12.09 -26.03
N LYS A 294 9.09 -12.65 -27.09
CA LYS A 294 10.38 -12.20 -27.66
C LYS A 294 10.24 -10.84 -28.36
N MET A 295 9.93 -9.79 -27.61
CA MET A 295 10.08 -8.42 -28.09
C MET A 295 11.56 -8.02 -28.04
N SER A 296 12.04 -7.35 -29.09
CA SER A 296 13.40 -6.84 -29.09
C SER A 296 13.56 -5.67 -28.11
N VAL A 297 14.79 -5.40 -27.67
CA VAL A 297 15.07 -4.26 -26.79
C VAL A 297 14.68 -2.94 -27.47
N ASP A 298 14.94 -2.82 -28.78
CA ASP A 298 14.62 -1.62 -29.56
C ASP A 298 13.12 -1.39 -29.69
N GLU A 299 12.33 -2.46 -29.85
CA GLU A 299 10.86 -2.37 -29.87
C GLU A 299 10.31 -1.87 -28.53
N ILE A 300 10.84 -2.38 -27.41
CA ILE A 300 10.45 -1.94 -26.07
C ILE A 300 10.80 -0.47 -25.88
N GLU A 301 12.02 -0.06 -26.26
CA GLU A 301 12.46 1.32 -26.16
C GLU A 301 11.61 2.27 -27.01
N SER A 302 11.29 1.87 -28.23
CA SER A 302 10.46 2.66 -29.15
C SER A 302 9.05 2.84 -28.57
N LYS A 303 8.41 1.76 -28.11
CA LYS A 303 7.09 1.85 -27.45
C LYS A 303 7.12 2.69 -26.17
N ALA A 304 8.18 2.58 -25.37
CA ALA A 304 8.33 3.40 -24.17
C ALA A 304 8.43 4.89 -24.50
N ARG A 305 9.18 5.27 -25.55
CA ARG A 305 9.25 6.67 -26.03
C ARG A 305 7.90 7.16 -26.52
N ALA A 306 7.19 6.36 -27.33
CA ALA A 306 5.85 6.71 -27.80
C ALA A 306 4.87 6.94 -26.64
N LYS A 307 4.97 6.14 -25.56
CA LYS A 307 4.14 6.33 -24.36
C LYS A 307 4.49 7.58 -23.58
N VAL A 308 5.76 7.99 -23.51
CA VAL A 308 6.13 9.29 -22.91
C VAL A 308 5.48 10.44 -23.68
N ILE A 309 5.56 10.42 -25.01
CA ILE A 309 4.95 11.46 -25.87
C ILE A 309 3.42 11.48 -25.70
N ASP A 310 2.77 10.32 -25.65
CA ASP A 310 1.33 10.21 -25.38
C ASP A 310 0.94 10.90 -24.06
N ILE A 311 1.70 10.66 -22.98
CA ILE A 311 1.46 11.31 -21.68
C ILE A 311 1.72 12.82 -21.75
N GLU A 312 2.74 13.28 -22.47
CA GLU A 312 3.01 14.71 -22.66
C GLU A 312 1.84 15.39 -23.39
N CYS A 313 1.35 14.81 -24.48
CA CYS A 313 0.16 15.32 -25.19
C CYS A 313 -1.10 15.33 -24.31
N LYS A 314 -1.28 14.30 -23.48
CA LYS A 314 -2.39 14.20 -22.52
C LYS A 314 -2.29 15.24 -21.41
N LEU A 315 -1.09 15.57 -20.96
CA LEU A 315 -0.86 16.64 -19.99
C LEU A 315 -1.24 18.00 -20.57
N ASP A 316 -0.90 18.27 -21.84
CA ASP A 316 -1.32 19.50 -22.53
C ASP A 316 -2.85 19.57 -22.66
N LYS A 317 -3.50 18.46 -23.00
CA LYS A 317 -4.97 18.35 -23.03
C LYS A 317 -5.57 18.63 -21.65
N PHE A 318 -5.00 18.07 -20.58
CA PHE A 318 -5.42 18.32 -19.21
C PHE A 318 -5.38 19.81 -18.87
N PHE A 319 -4.28 20.51 -19.17
CA PHE A 319 -4.17 21.94 -18.93
C PHE A 319 -5.19 22.76 -19.72
N LYS A 320 -5.45 22.42 -20.98
CA LYS A 320 -6.49 23.08 -21.78
C LYS A 320 -7.88 22.90 -21.16
N THR A 321 -8.24 21.68 -20.78
CA THR A 321 -9.52 21.39 -20.10
C THR A 321 -9.65 22.17 -18.79
N TYR A 322 -8.57 22.30 -18.02
CA TYR A 322 -8.57 23.08 -16.77
C TYR A 322 -8.77 24.58 -17.02
N LEU A 323 -8.15 25.14 -18.06
CA LEU A 323 -8.31 26.56 -18.42
C LEU A 323 -9.73 26.86 -18.90
N GLU A 324 -10.31 25.97 -19.71
CA GLU A 324 -11.70 26.06 -20.17
C GLU A 324 -12.71 25.96 -19.02
N SER A 325 -12.36 25.28 -17.92
CA SER A 325 -13.24 25.19 -16.74
C SER A 325 -13.18 26.40 -15.80
N GLN A 326 -12.29 27.37 -16.06
CA GLN A 326 -12.23 28.63 -15.31
C GLN A 326 -13.07 29.75 -15.94
N THR A 327 -13.44 29.62 -17.22
CA THR A 327 -14.21 30.62 -18.00
C THR A 327 -15.70 30.40 -17.89
#